data_AF-A0A016RUJ1-F1
#
_entry.id   AF-A0A016RUJ1-F1
#
_cell.length_a   1.000
_cell.length_b   1.000
_cell.length_c   1.000
_cell.angle_alpha   90.00
_cell.angle_beta   90.00
_cell.angle_gamma   90.00
#
_symmetry.space_group_name_H-M   'P 1'
#
loop_
_entity.id
_entity.type
_entity.pdbx_description
1 polymer ?
#
loop_
_entity_poly.entity_id
_entity_poly.type
_entity_poly.pdbx_seq_one_letter_code
_entity_poly.pdbx_strand_id
1 'polypeptide(L)'
;MLLLLLLSLCASLCVVKSYNHTKINVNEPLTVTISPKLWNLLETKANIINEAVTSITFPEFDGKKSLVKYRVWEGRVEHFAVPKSGVSFQDMSNGVHLSIRGVQFRASVRGRVELGKKIFRKWIRIARMSGNIIAKTDSATMDIKLVWDDFKFIPTVTMNSNVRVDFTHNLKRWLNFLRSRVEKMVVSKVNNEVPKKLVDAIERKVNPRLQILKQKMISMGYTEYDIEWTIQNNILRVTVKPKSRSGVVAPVQPIDTMLCVNADVLEVMDIVSKRTKRSAAKMKGIDFKCVDPKFNCEGFHCSVCSDVDINPSSEMAVDKFYNCLPSGGIMSVLL
;
A
#
# COMPACT_ATOMS: atom_id res chain seq x y z
N MET A 1 0.20 -1.24 0.32
CA MET A 1 -0.62 -0.79 1.47
C MET A 1 -1.54 0.36 1.10
N LEU A 2 -1.04 1.46 0.53
CA LEU A 2 -1.88 2.61 0.13
C LEU A 2 -2.87 2.30 -1.00
N LEU A 3 -2.45 1.70 -2.11
CA LEU A 3 -3.37 1.29 -3.19
C LEU A 3 -4.51 0.37 -2.72
N LEU A 4 -4.19 -0.52 -1.80
CA LEU A 4 -5.13 -1.47 -1.22
C LEU A 4 -6.07 -0.81 -0.20
N LEU A 5 -5.58 0.18 0.54
CA LEU A 5 -6.42 1.09 1.32
C LEU A 5 -7.37 1.82 0.37
N LEU A 6 -6.90 2.33 -0.77
CA LEU A 6 -7.72 3.01 -1.77
C LEU A 6 -8.79 2.12 -2.41
N LEU A 7 -8.49 0.86 -2.75
CA LEU A 7 -9.51 -0.11 -3.16
C LEU A 7 -10.56 -0.36 -2.05
N SER A 8 -10.12 -0.38 -0.78
CA SER A 8 -11.03 -0.45 0.38
C SER A 8 -11.75 0.86 0.70
N LEU A 9 -11.39 1.96 0.03
CA LEU A 9 -11.93 3.32 0.22
C LEU A 9 -12.83 3.73 -0.95
N CYS A 10 -12.67 3.13 -2.14
CA CYS A 10 -13.69 3.10 -3.17
C CYS A 10 -15.00 2.52 -2.61
N ALA A 11 -14.88 1.54 -1.72
CA ALA A 11 -15.98 1.04 -0.92
C ALA A 11 -16.77 2.11 -0.16
N SER A 12 -16.06 3.08 0.40
CA SER A 12 -16.63 4.17 1.17
C SER A 12 -17.04 5.36 0.31
N LEU A 13 -16.52 5.48 -0.91
CA LEU A 13 -17.00 6.43 -1.93
C LEU A 13 -18.26 5.92 -2.63
N CYS A 14 -18.50 4.60 -2.68
CA CYS A 14 -19.82 4.03 -2.98
C CYS A 14 -20.86 4.37 -1.90
N VAL A 15 -20.44 5.00 -0.78
CA VAL A 15 -21.38 5.62 0.15
C VAL A 15 -21.79 6.98 -0.41
N VAL A 16 -22.56 6.94 -1.50
CA VAL A 16 -23.75 7.78 -1.56
C VAL A 16 -24.56 7.33 -0.36
N LYS A 17 -24.48 8.09 0.74
CA LYS A 17 -25.29 7.80 1.91
C LYS A 17 -26.72 8.16 1.50
N SER A 18 -27.43 7.15 0.99
CA SER A 18 -28.88 7.17 0.83
C SER A 18 -29.46 7.59 2.18
N TYR A 19 -29.90 8.83 2.29
CA TYR A 19 -30.89 9.25 3.25
C TYR A 19 -31.80 10.26 2.57
N ASN A 20 -32.95 9.72 2.18
CA ASN A 20 -34.07 10.26 1.42
C ASN A 20 -33.73 10.68 -0.02
N HIS A 21 -34.01 9.76 -0.95
CA HIS A 21 -34.20 9.98 -2.40
C HIS A 21 -32.94 10.10 -3.29
N THR A 22 -31.87 9.35 -3.01
CA THR A 22 -30.88 8.98 -4.04
C THR A 22 -30.82 7.45 -4.11
N LYS A 23 -31.65 6.85 -4.96
CA LYS A 23 -31.55 5.42 -5.26
C LYS A 23 -30.50 5.27 -6.36
N ILE A 24 -29.35 4.67 -6.08
CA ILE A 24 -28.43 4.25 -7.15
C ILE A 24 -29.19 3.24 -8.01
N ASN A 25 -29.06 3.34 -9.33
CA ASN A 25 -29.63 2.35 -10.22
C ASN A 25 -28.82 1.04 -10.10
N VAL A 26 -29.33 0.10 -9.31
CA VAL A 26 -28.69 -1.22 -9.12
C VAL A 26 -28.62 -2.04 -10.40
N ASN A 27 -29.37 -1.64 -11.43
CA ASN A 27 -29.37 -2.26 -12.75
C ASN A 27 -28.31 -1.67 -13.70
N GLU A 28 -27.55 -0.67 -13.26
CA GLU A 28 -26.48 -0.04 -14.04
C GLU A 28 -25.10 -0.30 -13.41
N PRO A 29 -24.02 -0.28 -14.21
CA PRO A 29 -22.70 -0.59 -13.74
C PRO A 29 -22.12 0.52 -12.85
N LEU A 30 -21.61 0.13 -11.69
CA LEU A 30 -20.79 0.99 -10.84
C LEU A 30 -19.33 0.80 -11.25
N THR A 31 -18.62 1.90 -11.54
CA THR A 31 -17.26 1.85 -12.03
C THR A 31 -16.31 2.66 -11.15
N VAL A 32 -15.16 2.08 -10.86
CA VAL A 32 -14.07 2.69 -10.10
C VAL A 32 -12.83 2.73 -10.98
N THR A 33 -12.22 3.91 -11.13
CA THR A 33 -11.02 4.11 -11.95
C THR A 33 -9.89 4.68 -11.11
N ILE A 34 -8.72 4.03 -11.15
CA ILE A 34 -7.52 4.40 -10.37
C ILE A 34 -6.36 4.67 -11.32
N SER A 35 -5.74 5.85 -11.20
CA SER A 35 -4.66 6.28 -12.10
C SER A 35 -3.26 6.15 -11.47
N PRO A 36 -2.20 6.21 -12.30
CA PRO A 36 -0.81 6.27 -11.83
C PRO A 36 -0.50 7.46 -10.93
N LYS A 37 -1.31 8.53 -10.95
CA LYS A 37 -1.12 9.69 -10.06
C LYS A 37 -1.10 9.27 -8.60
N LEU A 38 -1.78 8.17 -8.28
CA LEU A 38 -1.80 7.58 -6.95
C LEU A 38 -0.42 7.22 -6.41
N TRP A 39 0.53 6.89 -7.29
CA TRP A 39 1.90 6.55 -6.89
C TRP A 39 2.63 7.73 -6.23
N ASN A 40 2.16 8.98 -6.39
CA ASN A 40 2.68 10.12 -5.64
C ASN A 40 2.62 9.90 -4.12
N LEU A 41 1.67 9.10 -3.62
CA LEU A 41 1.58 8.82 -2.20
C LEU A 41 2.73 7.94 -1.66
N LEU A 42 3.47 7.24 -2.53
CA LEU A 42 4.67 6.52 -2.13
C LEU A 42 5.79 7.48 -1.71
N GLU A 43 5.82 8.68 -2.31
CA GLU A 43 6.76 9.75 -1.99
C GLU A 43 6.24 10.61 -0.84
N THR A 44 5.00 11.10 -0.92
CA THR A 44 4.46 12.01 0.11
C THR A 44 4.21 11.32 1.46
N LYS A 45 3.98 10.00 1.48
CA LYS A 45 3.77 9.20 2.70
C LYS A 45 4.91 8.21 2.97
N ALA A 46 6.11 8.51 2.48
CA ALA A 46 7.30 7.69 2.68
C ALA A 46 7.59 7.41 4.17
N ASN A 47 7.29 8.34 5.08
CA ASN A 47 7.53 8.14 6.52
C ASN A 47 6.73 6.95 7.08
N ILE A 48 5.46 6.81 6.70
CA ILE A 48 4.59 5.71 7.15
C ILE A 48 5.13 4.36 6.65
N ILE A 49 5.60 4.34 5.41
CA ILE A 49 6.20 3.13 4.80
C ILE A 49 7.52 2.79 5.51
N ASN A 50 8.36 3.80 5.76
CA ASN A 50 9.62 3.64 6.46
C ASN A 50 9.41 3.07 7.87
N GLU A 51 8.50 3.61 8.67
CA GLU A 51 8.19 3.11 10.02
C GLU A 51 7.80 1.63 10.04
N ALA A 52 7.02 1.17 9.05
CA ALA A 52 6.64 -0.24 8.96
C ALA A 52 7.86 -1.15 8.69
N VAL A 53 8.79 -0.69 7.86
CA VAL A 53 9.97 -1.48 7.43
C VAL A 53 11.13 -1.38 8.42
N THR A 54 11.31 -0.25 9.10
CA THR A 54 12.38 -0.04 10.10
C THR A 54 12.20 -0.94 11.33
N SER A 55 10.99 -1.45 11.56
CA SER A 55 10.72 -2.49 12.57
C SER A 55 11.36 -3.86 12.25
N ILE A 56 11.93 -4.05 11.05
CA ILE A 56 12.67 -5.27 10.69
C ILE A 56 14.03 -5.27 11.41
N THR A 57 14.21 -6.24 12.29
CA THR A 57 15.47 -6.51 12.98
C THR A 57 16.22 -7.66 12.32
N PHE A 58 17.55 -7.62 12.37
CA PHE A 58 18.40 -8.71 11.86
C PHE A 58 19.00 -9.49 13.02
N PRO A 59 19.13 -10.82 12.90
CA PRO A 59 19.67 -11.65 13.97
C PRO A 59 21.14 -11.30 14.24
N GLU A 60 21.52 -11.33 15.51
CA GLU A 60 22.93 -11.22 15.90
C GLU A 60 23.68 -12.50 15.52
N PHE A 61 24.95 -12.35 15.15
CA PHE A 61 25.84 -13.49 14.98
C PHE A 61 27.29 -13.13 15.27
N ASP A 62 28.04 -14.11 15.74
CA ASP A 62 29.46 -13.98 16.02
C ASP A 62 30.23 -15.18 15.48
N GLY A 63 31.55 -15.11 15.59
CA GLY A 63 32.42 -16.21 15.21
C GLY A 63 33.88 -15.85 15.26
N LYS A 64 34.69 -16.79 14.79
CA LYS A 64 36.14 -16.65 14.76
C LYS A 64 36.71 -17.23 13.46
N LYS A 65 37.60 -16.46 12.82
CA LYS A 65 38.35 -16.88 11.64
C LYS A 65 39.82 -16.49 11.83
N SER A 66 40.71 -17.47 11.96
CA SER A 66 42.14 -17.25 12.20
C SER A 66 42.39 -16.33 13.41
N LEU A 67 43.07 -15.20 13.22
CA LEU A 67 43.38 -14.19 14.23
C LEU A 67 42.21 -13.24 14.54
N VAL A 68 41.08 -13.39 13.86
CA VAL A 68 39.92 -12.48 13.96
C VAL A 68 38.78 -13.15 14.71
N LYS A 69 38.38 -12.59 15.86
CA LYS A 69 37.08 -12.85 16.47
C LYS A 69 36.15 -11.69 16.10
N TYR A 70 34.93 -11.98 15.67
CA TYR A 70 33.98 -10.97 15.23
C TYR A 70 32.61 -11.14 15.87
N ARG A 71 31.88 -10.04 16.02
CA ARG A 71 30.46 -10.01 16.39
C ARG A 71 29.73 -9.00 15.51
N VAL A 72 28.54 -9.35 15.06
CA VAL A 72 27.64 -8.50 14.30
C VAL A 72 26.29 -8.46 15.02
N TRP A 73 25.79 -7.26 15.30
CA TRP A 73 24.58 -7.07 16.10
C TRP A 73 23.85 -5.76 15.76
N GLU A 74 22.71 -5.50 16.43
CA GLU A 74 21.93 -4.27 16.27
C GLU A 74 21.55 -3.98 14.82
N GLY A 75 21.21 -5.03 14.06
CA GLY A 75 20.79 -4.86 12.67
C GLY A 75 19.42 -4.24 12.56
N ARG A 76 19.29 -3.25 11.67
CA ARG A 76 18.02 -2.61 11.31
C ARG A 76 18.00 -2.10 9.88
N VAL A 77 16.80 -1.99 9.31
CA VAL A 77 16.58 -1.20 8.10
C VAL A 77 16.52 0.27 8.51
N GLU A 78 17.32 1.11 7.88
CA GLU A 78 17.38 2.54 8.16
C GLU A 78 16.47 3.33 7.22
N HIS A 79 16.33 2.88 5.98
CA HIS A 79 15.54 3.56 4.97
C HIS A 79 14.96 2.55 3.97
N PHE A 80 13.76 2.83 3.49
CA PHE A 80 13.04 2.09 2.47
C PHE A 80 12.19 3.07 1.64
N ALA A 81 12.33 3.00 0.32
CA ALA A 81 11.60 3.85 -0.61
C ALA A 81 11.19 3.06 -1.85
N VAL A 82 10.03 3.43 -2.39
CA VAL A 82 9.51 2.92 -3.67
C VAL A 82 9.31 4.11 -4.59
N PRO A 83 10.05 4.23 -5.69
CA PRO A 83 9.88 5.34 -6.62
C PRO A 83 8.54 5.21 -7.34
N LYS A 84 7.81 6.32 -7.49
CA LYS A 84 6.50 6.31 -8.15
C LYS A 84 6.57 5.83 -9.61
N SER A 85 7.67 6.16 -10.29
CA SER A 85 7.97 5.72 -11.67
C SER A 85 8.25 4.21 -11.77
N GLY A 86 8.56 3.56 -10.64
CA GLY A 86 8.83 2.14 -10.58
C GLY A 86 7.58 1.28 -10.44
N VAL A 87 6.37 1.86 -10.35
CA VAL A 87 5.13 1.11 -10.09
C VAL A 87 4.23 1.10 -11.32
N SER A 88 3.76 -0.09 -11.66
CA SER A 88 2.81 -0.29 -12.75
C SER A 88 1.81 -1.39 -12.44
N PHE A 89 0.59 -1.24 -12.94
CA PHE A 89 -0.37 -2.30 -13.07
C PHE A 89 0.04 -3.24 -14.22
N GLN A 90 -0.18 -4.52 -14.00
CA GLN A 90 0.03 -5.59 -14.97
C GLN A 90 -1.29 -6.30 -15.20
N ASP A 91 -1.53 -6.74 -16.43
CA ASP A 91 -2.80 -7.38 -16.78
C ASP A 91 -3.03 -8.67 -15.96
N MET A 92 -4.25 -8.82 -15.46
CA MET A 92 -4.67 -9.94 -14.62
C MET A 92 -6.17 -10.11 -14.72
N SER A 93 -6.62 -11.32 -15.06
CA SER A 93 -8.03 -11.62 -15.32
C SER A 93 -8.94 -11.55 -14.08
N ASN A 94 -8.41 -11.75 -12.88
CA ASN A 94 -9.20 -11.76 -11.64
C ASN A 94 -8.46 -11.09 -10.47
N GLY A 95 -8.44 -9.76 -10.47
CA GLY A 95 -7.91 -8.96 -9.38
C GLY A 95 -6.86 -7.94 -9.82
N VAL A 96 -5.83 -7.76 -9.00
CA VAL A 96 -4.83 -6.70 -9.22
C VAL A 96 -3.42 -7.27 -9.18
N HIS A 97 -2.65 -7.03 -10.24
CA HIS A 97 -1.22 -7.35 -10.30
C HIS A 97 -0.40 -6.05 -10.40
N LEU A 98 0.53 -5.87 -9.47
CA LEU A 98 1.47 -4.75 -9.45
C LEU A 98 2.89 -5.25 -9.66
N SER A 99 3.59 -4.62 -10.61
CA SER A 99 5.04 -4.71 -10.74
C SER A 99 5.67 -3.46 -10.15
N ILE A 100 6.55 -3.66 -9.17
CA ILE A 100 7.31 -2.62 -8.49
C ILE A 100 8.79 -2.84 -8.78
N ARG A 101 9.44 -1.84 -9.37
CA ARG A 101 10.86 -1.85 -9.72
C ARG A 101 11.57 -0.67 -9.07
N GLY A 102 12.89 -0.80 -8.94
CA GLY A 102 13.72 0.28 -8.40
C GLY A 102 13.48 0.55 -6.91
N VAL A 103 13.02 -0.44 -6.15
CA VAL A 103 12.90 -0.32 -4.69
C VAL A 103 14.29 -0.03 -4.12
N GLN A 104 14.39 0.94 -3.22
CA GLN A 104 15.64 1.33 -2.59
C GLN A 104 15.53 1.11 -1.10
N PHE A 105 16.52 0.45 -0.51
CA PHE A 105 16.64 0.36 0.94
C PHE A 105 18.09 0.42 1.40
N ARG A 106 18.26 0.86 2.64
CA ARG A 106 19.53 0.86 3.34
C ARG A 106 19.36 0.15 4.66
N ALA A 107 20.23 -0.81 4.94
CA ALA A 107 20.30 -1.48 6.22
C ALA A 107 21.67 -1.26 6.86
N SER A 108 21.70 -1.21 8.18
CA SER A 108 22.92 -1.08 8.96
C SER A 108 22.97 -2.13 10.04
N VAL A 109 24.15 -2.69 10.27
CA VAL A 109 24.46 -3.52 11.44
C VAL A 109 25.74 -2.98 12.08
N ARG A 110 25.90 -3.18 13.39
CA ARG A 110 27.16 -2.92 14.09
C ARG A 110 28.07 -4.12 13.97
N GLY A 111 29.35 -3.86 13.73
CA GLY A 111 30.40 -4.86 13.66
C GLY A 111 31.50 -4.57 14.68
N ARG A 112 32.03 -5.64 15.28
CA ARG A 112 33.22 -5.61 16.15
C ARG A 112 34.20 -6.65 15.69
N VAL A 113 35.46 -6.28 15.69
CA VAL A 113 36.60 -7.14 15.43
C VAL A 113 37.53 -7.11 16.63
N GLU A 114 37.94 -8.28 17.08
CA GLU A 114 39.00 -8.48 18.05
C GLU A 114 40.12 -9.29 17.39
N LEU A 115 41.30 -8.68 17.28
CA LEU A 115 42.50 -9.36 16.80
C LEU A 115 43.18 -10.02 17.99
N GLY A 116 43.58 -11.28 17.83
CA GLY A 116 44.24 -12.01 18.89
C GLY A 116 44.81 -13.34 18.43
N LYS A 117 45.51 -14.02 19.35
CA LYS A 117 46.01 -15.38 19.13
C LYS A 117 45.66 -16.25 20.34
N LYS A 118 45.51 -17.54 20.11
CA LYS A 118 45.32 -18.51 21.19
C LYS A 118 46.71 -18.86 21.75
N ILE A 119 46.95 -18.56 23.01
CA ILE A 119 48.19 -18.88 23.74
C ILE A 119 47.77 -19.61 25.02
N PHE A 120 48.35 -20.78 25.30
CA PHE A 120 47.96 -21.65 26.42
C PHE A 120 46.44 -21.88 26.54
N ARG A 121 45.79 -22.21 25.42
CA ARG A 121 44.32 -22.37 25.26
C ARG A 121 43.46 -21.12 25.57
N LYS A 122 44.01 -20.04 26.12
CA LYS A 122 43.36 -18.75 26.33
C LYS A 122 43.49 -17.84 25.09
N TRP A 123 42.47 -17.04 24.82
CA TRP A 123 42.52 -16.04 23.75
C TRP A 123 43.12 -14.74 24.28
N ILE A 124 44.25 -14.33 23.72
CA ILE A 124 44.92 -13.08 24.07
C ILE A 124 44.58 -12.03 23.01
N ARG A 125 43.88 -10.96 23.42
CA ARG A 125 43.43 -9.86 22.56
C ARG A 125 44.53 -8.82 22.40
N ILE A 126 44.89 -8.50 21.16
CA ILE A 126 45.92 -7.53 20.78
C ILE A 126 45.29 -6.18 20.43
N ALA A 127 44.21 -6.19 19.66
CA ALA A 127 43.52 -4.96 19.25
C ALA A 127 42.02 -5.19 19.14
N ARG A 128 41.25 -4.10 19.23
CA ARG A 128 39.79 -4.11 19.05
C ARG A 128 39.37 -2.94 18.17
N MET A 129 38.48 -3.22 17.23
CA MET A 129 37.90 -2.25 16.32
C MET A 129 36.38 -2.43 16.30
N SER A 130 35.63 -1.34 16.18
CA SER A 130 34.18 -1.37 16.01
C SER A 130 33.78 -0.37 14.94
N GLY A 131 32.63 -0.59 14.31
CA GLY A 131 32.13 0.26 13.23
C GLY A 131 30.83 -0.27 12.67
N ASN A 132 30.35 0.39 11.63
CA ASN A 132 29.11 0.04 10.94
C ASN A 132 29.41 -0.77 9.68
N ILE A 133 28.54 -1.74 9.41
CA ILE A 133 28.47 -2.45 8.14
C ILE A 133 27.16 -2.02 7.51
N ILE A 134 27.25 -1.41 6.33
CA ILE A 134 26.12 -0.80 5.64
C ILE A 134 25.82 -1.64 4.40
N ALA A 135 24.59 -2.12 4.30
CA ALA A 135 24.07 -2.75 3.09
C ALA A 135 23.17 -1.75 2.36
N LYS A 136 23.46 -1.50 1.08
CA LYS A 136 22.65 -0.65 0.20
C LYS A 136 22.11 -1.49 -0.93
N THR A 137 20.87 -1.25 -1.33
CA THR A 137 20.29 -1.92 -2.51
C THR A 137 21.02 -1.51 -3.78
N ASP A 138 21.42 -2.50 -4.57
CA ASP A 138 21.85 -2.29 -5.96
C ASP A 138 20.65 -2.38 -6.91
N SER A 139 19.81 -3.40 -6.71
CA SER A 139 18.57 -3.59 -7.46
C SER A 139 17.55 -4.30 -6.58
N ALA A 140 16.29 -3.85 -6.58
CA ALA A 140 15.22 -4.61 -5.96
C ALA A 140 13.91 -4.46 -6.75
N THR A 141 13.20 -5.58 -6.83
CA THR A 141 11.91 -5.71 -7.50
C THR A 141 10.94 -6.40 -6.57
N MET A 142 9.68 -5.98 -6.60
CA MET A 142 8.60 -6.59 -5.84
C MET A 142 7.41 -6.80 -6.77
N ASP A 143 6.80 -7.97 -6.64
CA ASP A 143 5.63 -8.38 -7.39
C ASP A 143 4.50 -8.64 -6.40
N ILE A 144 3.35 -8.01 -6.63
CA ILE A 144 2.19 -8.13 -5.75
C ILE A 144 1.01 -8.57 -6.60
N LYS A 145 0.51 -9.79 -6.36
CA LYS A 145 -0.70 -10.33 -6.97
C LYS A 145 -1.79 -10.42 -5.93
N LEU A 146 -2.94 -9.87 -6.23
CA LEU A 146 -4.10 -9.80 -5.36
C LEU A 146 -5.23 -10.49 -6.09
N VAL A 147 -5.38 -11.79 -5.87
CA VAL A 147 -6.48 -12.55 -6.46
C VAL A 147 -7.75 -12.16 -5.75
N TRP A 148 -8.78 -11.79 -6.51
CA TRP A 148 -10.08 -11.47 -5.95
C TRP A 148 -10.91 -12.72 -5.68
N ASP A 149 -11.45 -12.80 -4.48
CA ASP A 149 -12.34 -13.86 -3.99
C ASP A 149 -13.43 -13.19 -3.14
N ASP A 150 -14.54 -12.80 -3.76
CA ASP A 150 -15.75 -12.31 -3.07
C ASP A 150 -15.49 -11.29 -1.94
N PHE A 151 -15.02 -10.09 -2.31
CA PHE A 151 -14.67 -9.03 -1.35
C PHE A 151 -13.56 -9.41 -0.37
N LYS A 152 -12.69 -10.33 -0.79
CA LYS A 152 -11.45 -10.66 -0.12
C LYS A 152 -10.35 -10.75 -1.16
N PHE A 153 -9.20 -10.19 -0.86
CA PHE A 153 -8.00 -10.45 -1.63
C PHE A 153 -7.22 -11.59 -1.00
N ILE A 154 -6.74 -12.50 -1.85
CA ILE A 154 -5.73 -13.50 -1.53
C ILE A 154 -4.39 -12.98 -2.04
N PRO A 155 -3.54 -12.40 -1.17
CA PRO A 155 -2.32 -11.76 -1.60
C PRO A 155 -1.17 -12.76 -1.79
N THR A 156 -0.49 -12.66 -2.93
CA THR A 156 0.83 -13.26 -3.14
C THR A 156 1.82 -12.14 -3.38
N VAL A 157 2.79 -12.01 -2.47
CA VAL A 157 3.82 -10.96 -2.55
C VAL A 157 5.17 -11.62 -2.65
N THR A 158 5.94 -11.27 -3.67
CA THR A 158 7.33 -11.70 -3.82
C THR A 158 8.24 -10.50 -3.91
N MET A 159 9.43 -10.61 -3.33
CA MET A 159 10.45 -9.57 -3.40
C MET A 159 11.79 -10.23 -3.71
N ASN A 160 12.50 -9.66 -4.66
CA ASN A 160 13.87 -10.02 -4.97
C ASN A 160 14.74 -8.77 -4.83
N SER A 161 15.92 -8.93 -4.24
CA SER A 161 16.84 -7.83 -4.03
C SER A 161 18.28 -8.29 -4.05
N ASN A 162 19.13 -7.40 -4.56
CA ASN A 162 20.57 -7.47 -4.47
C ASN A 162 21.06 -6.26 -3.67
N VAL A 163 22.05 -6.50 -2.83
CA VAL A 163 22.63 -5.45 -1.98
C VAL A 163 24.14 -5.49 -2.06
N ARG A 164 24.73 -4.31 -2.02
CA ARG A 164 26.16 -4.12 -1.82
C ARG A 164 26.46 -3.83 -0.36
N VAL A 165 27.42 -4.56 0.19
CA VAL A 165 27.92 -4.32 1.56
C VAL A 165 29.21 -3.50 1.55
N ASP A 166 29.14 -2.37 2.24
CA ASP A 166 30.26 -1.48 2.54
C ASP A 166 30.58 -1.52 4.05
N PHE A 167 31.88 -1.52 4.36
CA PHE A 167 32.39 -1.51 5.73
C PHE A 167 33.00 -0.14 6.04
N THR A 168 32.87 0.33 7.28
CA THR A 168 33.66 1.51 7.72
C THR A 168 35.16 1.20 7.54
N HIS A 169 35.97 2.19 7.16
CA HIS A 169 37.37 1.99 6.72
C HIS A 169 38.18 1.04 7.63
N ASN A 170 38.06 1.18 8.94
CA ASN A 170 38.82 0.38 9.91
C ASN A 170 38.42 -1.11 9.94
N LEU A 171 37.21 -1.45 9.48
CA LEU A 171 36.70 -2.84 9.46
C LEU A 171 36.92 -3.54 8.12
N LYS A 172 37.04 -2.80 7.01
CA LYS A 172 37.07 -3.37 5.65
C LYS A 172 38.16 -4.43 5.48
N ARG A 173 39.38 -4.16 5.95
CA ARG A 173 40.52 -5.08 5.84
C ARG A 173 40.28 -6.41 6.55
N TRP A 174 39.52 -6.40 7.64
CA TRP A 174 39.36 -7.56 8.52
C TRP A 174 38.05 -8.31 8.31
N LEU A 175 36.98 -7.63 7.86
CA LEU A 175 35.64 -8.20 7.72
C LEU A 175 35.22 -8.48 6.27
N ASN A 176 36.09 -8.26 5.28
CA ASN A 176 35.72 -8.48 3.88
C ASN A 176 35.20 -9.91 3.61
N PHE A 177 35.69 -10.91 4.34
CA PHE A 177 35.20 -12.29 4.23
C PHE A 177 33.75 -12.49 4.69
N LEU A 178 33.19 -11.56 5.48
CA LEU A 178 31.80 -11.58 5.92
C LEU A 178 30.85 -10.97 4.89
N ARG A 179 31.36 -10.29 3.85
CA ARG A 179 30.56 -9.59 2.86
C ARG A 179 29.39 -10.45 2.35
N SER A 180 29.69 -11.62 1.77
CA SER A 180 28.66 -12.51 1.23
C SER A 180 27.69 -13.03 2.30
N ARG A 181 28.15 -13.25 3.54
CA ARG A 181 27.29 -13.68 4.65
C ARG A 181 26.32 -12.56 5.05
N VAL A 182 26.80 -11.32 5.14
CA VAL A 182 25.97 -10.15 5.46
C VAL A 182 24.98 -9.87 4.33
N GLU A 183 25.42 -9.92 3.07
CA GLU A 183 24.55 -9.77 1.90
C GLU A 183 23.40 -10.78 1.92
N LYS A 184 23.72 -12.08 2.05
CA LYS A 184 22.70 -13.15 2.12
C LYS A 184 21.74 -12.96 3.29
N MET A 185 22.25 -12.57 4.46
CA MET A 185 21.41 -12.30 5.62
C MET A 185 20.46 -11.13 5.37
N VAL A 186 20.97 -10.03 4.83
CA VAL A 186 20.16 -8.83 4.57
C VAL A 186 19.09 -9.13 3.52
N VAL A 187 19.49 -9.71 2.39
CA VAL A 187 18.60 -10.08 1.28
C VAL A 187 17.52 -11.05 1.77
N SER A 188 17.90 -12.13 2.46
CA SER A 188 16.93 -13.12 2.96
C SER A 188 15.94 -12.48 3.95
N LYS A 189 16.42 -11.65 4.88
CA LYS A 189 15.53 -11.06 5.89
C LYS A 189 14.57 -10.04 5.26
N VAL A 190 15.07 -9.15 4.39
CA VAL A 190 14.23 -8.14 3.74
C VAL A 190 13.23 -8.78 2.77
N ASN A 191 13.69 -9.72 1.92
CA ASN A 191 12.83 -10.41 0.95
C ASN A 191 11.76 -11.29 1.61
N ASN A 192 11.91 -11.64 2.90
CA ASN A 192 10.90 -12.40 3.64
C ASN A 192 9.98 -11.50 4.48
N GLU A 193 10.53 -10.53 5.21
CA GLU A 193 9.76 -9.72 6.16
C GLU A 193 8.92 -8.63 5.47
N VAL A 194 9.42 -8.03 4.38
CA VAL A 194 8.66 -7.00 3.66
C VAL A 194 7.39 -7.59 3.03
N PRO A 195 7.45 -8.73 2.30
CA PRO A 195 6.25 -9.40 1.83
C PRO A 195 5.28 -9.79 2.95
N LYS A 196 5.76 -10.37 4.06
CA LYS A 196 4.91 -10.74 5.20
C LYS A 196 4.15 -9.56 5.79
N LYS A 197 4.84 -8.44 6.03
CA LYS A 197 4.19 -7.21 6.54
C LYS A 197 3.14 -6.68 5.58
N LEU A 198 3.34 -6.82 4.27
CA LEU A 198 2.35 -6.42 3.27
C LEU A 198 1.14 -7.35 3.27
N VAL A 199 1.35 -8.67 3.32
CA VAL A 199 0.28 -9.68 3.45
C VAL A 199 -0.54 -9.43 4.70
N ASP A 200 0.11 -9.26 5.86
CA ASP A 200 -0.55 -8.94 7.13
C ASP A 200 -1.41 -7.66 7.03
N ALA A 201 -0.89 -6.63 6.34
CA ALA A 201 -1.63 -5.39 6.16
C ALA A 201 -2.88 -5.60 5.28
N ILE A 202 -2.82 -6.46 4.26
CA ILE A 202 -3.95 -6.77 3.39
C ILE A 202 -5.01 -7.54 4.17
N GLU A 203 -4.61 -8.61 4.83
CA GLU A 203 -5.54 -9.47 5.57
C GLU A 203 -6.19 -8.76 6.75
N ARG A 204 -5.43 -7.93 7.49
CA ARG A 204 -5.94 -7.31 8.72
C ARG A 204 -6.55 -5.93 8.53
N LYS A 205 -6.21 -5.21 7.45
CA LYS A 205 -6.71 -3.82 7.23
C LYS A 205 -7.56 -3.66 5.98
N VAL A 206 -7.32 -4.45 4.93
CA VAL A 206 -7.98 -4.27 3.63
C VAL A 206 -9.18 -5.19 3.53
N ASN A 207 -8.99 -6.49 3.72
CA ASN A 207 -10.05 -7.48 3.63
C ASN A 207 -11.25 -7.18 4.54
N PRO A 208 -11.08 -6.77 5.82
CA PRO A 208 -12.23 -6.43 6.66
C PRO A 208 -13.06 -5.26 6.12
N ARG A 209 -12.41 -4.27 5.47
CA ARG A 209 -13.10 -3.14 4.85
C ARG A 209 -13.85 -3.53 3.59
N LEU A 210 -13.29 -4.44 2.80
CA LEU A 210 -13.99 -5.02 1.65
C LEU A 210 -15.21 -5.84 2.09
N GLN A 211 -15.16 -6.53 3.22
CA GLN A 211 -16.35 -7.20 3.76
C GLN A 211 -17.43 -6.20 4.22
N ILE A 212 -17.04 -5.07 4.81
CA ILE A 212 -17.97 -3.97 5.11
C ILE A 212 -18.58 -3.41 3.82
N LEU A 213 -17.80 -3.27 2.75
CA LEU A 213 -18.30 -2.88 1.43
C LEU A 213 -19.38 -3.85 0.94
N LYS A 214 -19.09 -5.14 0.98
CA LYS A 214 -20.02 -6.18 0.54
C LYS A 214 -21.37 -6.05 1.23
N GLN A 215 -21.37 -5.91 2.56
CA GLN A 215 -22.60 -5.76 3.32
C GLN A 215 -23.38 -4.50 2.93
N LYS A 216 -22.67 -3.39 2.68
CA LYS A 216 -23.29 -2.15 2.20
C LYS A 216 -23.88 -2.32 0.80
N MET A 217 -23.16 -2.96 -0.12
CA MET A 217 -23.66 -3.22 -1.47
C MET A 217 -24.93 -4.07 -1.45
N ILE A 218 -24.96 -5.14 -0.64
CA ILE A 218 -26.16 -5.95 -0.43
C ILE A 218 -27.30 -5.10 0.13
N SER A 219 -27.03 -4.24 1.12
CA SER A 219 -28.05 -3.34 1.69
C SER A 219 -28.61 -2.32 0.68
N MET A 220 -27.85 -2.00 -0.37
CA MET A 220 -28.28 -1.12 -1.47
C MET A 220 -29.04 -1.87 -2.57
N GLY A 221 -29.12 -3.21 -2.50
CA GLY A 221 -29.81 -4.05 -3.49
C GLY A 221 -28.90 -4.73 -4.52
N TYR A 222 -27.58 -4.61 -4.40
CA TYR A 222 -26.63 -5.36 -5.24
C TYR A 222 -26.47 -6.79 -4.70
N THR A 223 -27.33 -7.70 -5.14
CA THR A 223 -27.30 -9.13 -4.74
C THR A 223 -26.77 -10.04 -5.85
N GLU A 224 -26.99 -9.69 -7.12
CA GLU A 224 -26.53 -10.45 -8.29
C GLU A 224 -25.65 -9.59 -9.19
N TYR A 225 -24.34 -9.65 -8.95
CA TYR A 225 -23.35 -8.86 -9.69
C TYR A 225 -22.17 -9.71 -10.13
N ASP A 226 -21.49 -9.22 -11.17
CA ASP A 226 -20.17 -9.63 -11.61
C ASP A 226 -19.19 -8.46 -11.45
N ILE A 227 -17.93 -8.78 -11.22
CA ILE A 227 -16.84 -7.80 -11.11
C ILE A 227 -15.89 -8.02 -12.28
N GLU A 228 -15.71 -6.97 -13.06
CA GLU A 228 -14.80 -6.93 -14.19
C GLU A 228 -13.59 -6.06 -13.85
N TRP A 229 -12.40 -6.60 -14.10
CA TRP A 229 -11.12 -5.93 -13.93
C TRP A 229 -10.59 -5.55 -15.30
N THR A 230 -10.29 -4.28 -15.51
CA THR A 230 -9.71 -3.80 -16.77
C THR A 230 -8.45 -3.00 -16.47
N ILE A 231 -7.36 -3.32 -17.16
CA ILE A 231 -6.11 -2.57 -17.06
C ILE A 231 -5.77 -2.03 -18.43
N GLN A 232 -5.73 -0.71 -18.56
CA GLN A 232 -5.38 -0.04 -19.81
C GLN A 232 -4.52 1.18 -19.50
N ASN A 233 -3.40 1.34 -20.21
CA ASN A 233 -2.50 2.51 -20.04
C ASN A 233 -2.07 2.76 -18.58
N ASN A 234 -1.80 1.68 -17.81
CA ASN A 234 -1.47 1.76 -16.38
C ASN A 234 -2.60 2.37 -15.51
N ILE A 235 -3.84 2.31 -15.98
CA ILE A 235 -5.03 2.67 -15.22
C ILE A 235 -5.76 1.39 -14.88
N LEU A 236 -6.10 1.23 -13.60
CA LEU A 236 -6.93 0.13 -13.14
C LEU A 236 -8.39 0.58 -13.09
N ARG A 237 -9.25 -0.16 -13.76
CA ARG A 237 -10.70 0.00 -13.65
C ARG A 237 -11.34 -1.25 -13.08
N VAL A 238 -12.24 -1.06 -12.13
CA VAL A 238 -13.06 -2.10 -11.54
C VAL A 238 -14.51 -1.74 -11.81
N THR A 239 -15.22 -2.61 -12.50
CA THR A 239 -16.63 -2.42 -12.84
C THR A 239 -17.46 -3.49 -12.15
N VAL A 240 -18.43 -3.07 -11.33
CA VAL A 240 -19.46 -3.94 -10.76
C VAL A 240 -20.68 -3.82 -11.65
N LYS A 241 -21.06 -4.91 -12.33
CA LYS A 241 -22.21 -4.94 -13.23
C LYS A 241 -23.24 -5.98 -12.76
N PRO A 242 -24.55 -5.72 -12.91
CA PRO A 242 -25.56 -6.72 -12.61
C PRO A 242 -25.48 -7.88 -13.61
N LYS A 243 -25.74 -9.11 -13.15
CA LYS A 243 -25.72 -10.31 -14.01
C LYS A 243 -26.80 -10.31 -15.09
N SER A 244 -27.87 -9.54 -14.88
CA SER A 244 -29.09 -9.54 -15.70
C SER A 244 -28.97 -8.75 -17.02
N ARG A 245 -27.87 -8.03 -17.29
CA ARG A 245 -27.68 -7.27 -18.54
C ARG A 245 -26.25 -7.33 -19.07
N SER A 246 -26.15 -7.41 -20.41
CA SER A 246 -24.93 -7.19 -21.19
C SER A 246 -24.59 -5.70 -21.31
N GLY A 247 -24.53 -4.99 -20.18
CA GLY A 247 -24.17 -3.57 -20.16
C GLY A 247 -22.84 -3.36 -20.88
N VAL A 248 -22.84 -2.53 -21.92
CA VAL A 248 -21.63 -2.21 -22.69
C VAL A 248 -20.74 -1.37 -21.79
N VAL A 249 -19.61 -1.92 -21.36
CA VAL A 249 -18.67 -1.15 -20.54
C VAL A 249 -17.93 -0.18 -21.47
N ALA A 250 -18.06 1.13 -21.20
CA ALA A 250 -17.34 2.16 -21.94
C ALA A 250 -15.82 1.90 -21.94
N PRO A 251 -15.03 2.41 -22.88
CA PRO A 251 -13.57 2.32 -22.82
C PRO A 251 -12.99 3.08 -21.62
N VAL A 252 -11.80 2.69 -21.14
CA VAL A 252 -11.15 3.36 -20.00
C VAL A 252 -10.71 4.76 -20.44
N GLN A 253 -11.31 5.79 -19.85
CA GLN A 253 -10.89 7.17 -20.08
C GLN A 253 -9.75 7.55 -19.13
N PRO A 254 -8.73 8.28 -19.61
CA PRO A 254 -7.72 8.86 -18.72
C PRO A 254 -8.36 9.80 -17.71
N ILE A 255 -7.92 9.72 -16.45
CA ILE A 255 -8.33 10.63 -15.39
C ILE A 255 -7.12 11.45 -14.91
N ASP A 256 -7.34 12.73 -14.59
CA ASP A 256 -6.33 13.65 -14.07
C ASP A 256 -6.20 13.58 -12.54
N THR A 257 -7.11 12.90 -11.86
CA THR A 257 -7.12 12.63 -10.42
C THR A 257 -6.57 11.25 -10.08
N MET A 258 -6.29 10.99 -8.82
CA MET A 258 -5.89 9.65 -8.35
C MET A 258 -7.01 8.61 -8.48
N LEU A 259 -8.26 9.02 -8.25
CA LEU A 259 -9.42 8.14 -8.16
C LEU A 259 -10.65 8.82 -8.74
N CYS A 260 -11.48 8.04 -9.46
CA CYS A 260 -12.82 8.40 -9.88
C CYS A 260 -13.80 7.27 -9.61
N VAL A 261 -15.01 7.61 -9.19
CA VAL A 261 -16.14 6.70 -9.05
C VAL A 261 -17.27 7.21 -9.94
N ASN A 262 -17.74 6.35 -10.84
CA ASN A 262 -18.84 6.64 -11.76
C ASN A 262 -20.02 5.72 -11.42
N ALA A 263 -21.20 6.29 -11.29
CA ALA A 263 -22.42 5.57 -10.96
C ALA A 263 -23.65 6.24 -11.54
N ASP A 264 -24.64 5.45 -11.90
CA ASP A 264 -25.93 5.95 -12.36
C ASP A 264 -26.90 6.05 -11.19
N VAL A 265 -27.50 7.22 -11.03
CA VAL A 265 -28.44 7.53 -9.96
C VAL A 265 -29.85 7.65 -10.54
N LEU A 266 -30.85 7.15 -9.83
CA LEU A 266 -32.25 7.19 -10.26
C LEU A 266 -32.90 8.55 -9.98
N GLU A 267 -32.37 9.33 -9.03
CA GLU A 267 -32.82 10.67 -8.64
C GLU A 267 -31.61 11.51 -8.23
N VAL A 268 -31.45 12.72 -8.79
CA VAL A 268 -30.43 13.71 -8.37
C VAL A 268 -31.12 14.74 -7.48
N MET A 269 -31.17 14.52 -6.16
CA MET A 269 -31.70 15.53 -5.23
C MET A 269 -30.58 16.33 -4.54
N ASP A 270 -30.89 17.60 -4.29
CA ASP A 270 -30.02 18.63 -3.70
C ASP A 270 -29.42 18.17 -2.37
N ILE A 271 -28.10 18.00 -2.32
CA ILE A 271 -27.37 17.43 -1.18
C ILE A 271 -27.25 18.50 -0.09
N VAL A 272 -28.35 18.76 0.63
CA VAL A 272 -28.36 19.72 1.74
C VAL A 272 -27.82 19.03 3.00
N SER A 273 -26.60 19.40 3.37
CA SER A 273 -25.86 18.90 4.55
C SER A 273 -26.57 19.20 5.87
N LYS A 274 -27.39 18.27 6.38
CA LYS A 274 -27.75 18.23 7.80
C LYS A 274 -26.68 17.47 8.59
N ARG A 275 -25.90 18.20 9.40
CA ARG A 275 -24.99 17.63 10.41
C ARG A 275 -25.71 16.55 11.22
N THR A 276 -25.30 15.30 11.08
CA THR A 276 -25.81 14.20 11.92
C THR A 276 -24.67 13.34 12.47
N LYS A 277 -24.74 13.10 13.79
CA LYS A 277 -23.87 12.20 14.55
C LYS A 277 -24.01 10.77 14.00
N ARG A 278 -22.88 10.11 13.71
CA ARG A 278 -22.83 8.77 13.11
C ARG A 278 -22.30 7.72 14.10
N SER A 279 -22.92 6.54 14.10
CA SER A 279 -22.41 5.31 14.71
C SER A 279 -21.17 4.84 13.94
N ALA A 280 -20.01 5.08 14.52
CA ALA A 280 -18.72 4.72 13.97
C ALA A 280 -18.35 3.27 14.34
N ALA A 281 -18.00 2.45 13.35
CA ALA A 281 -17.13 1.32 13.62
C ALA A 281 -15.80 1.90 14.12
N LYS A 282 -15.50 1.69 15.40
CA LYS A 282 -14.29 2.22 16.06
C LYS A 282 -13.08 1.43 15.56
N MET A 283 -12.26 1.99 14.67
CA MET A 283 -10.99 1.36 14.28
C MET A 283 -9.83 2.36 14.33
N LYS A 284 -8.70 1.96 14.91
CA LYS A 284 -7.49 2.79 15.03
C LYS A 284 -6.77 2.93 13.68
N GLY A 285 -6.22 4.12 13.40
CA GLY A 285 -4.86 4.22 12.85
C GLY A 285 -4.62 5.01 11.56
N ILE A 286 -5.62 5.34 10.73
CA ILE A 286 -5.40 6.09 9.47
C ILE A 286 -6.60 7.00 9.19
N ASP A 287 -6.36 8.30 9.02
CA ASP A 287 -7.30 9.32 8.50
C ASP A 287 -7.15 9.44 6.98
N PHE A 288 -8.28 9.65 6.30
CA PHE A 288 -8.36 9.74 4.84
C PHE A 288 -9.11 11.00 4.47
N LYS A 289 -8.61 11.72 3.47
CA LYS A 289 -9.21 12.95 2.97
C LYS A 289 -9.26 12.95 1.45
N CYS A 290 -10.40 13.34 0.90
CA CYS A 290 -10.50 13.75 -0.50
C CYS A 290 -9.91 15.15 -0.65
N VAL A 291 -9.00 15.33 -1.61
CA VAL A 291 -8.41 16.62 -1.95
C VAL A 291 -9.07 17.09 -3.24
N ASP A 292 -9.75 18.24 -3.14
CA ASP A 292 -10.45 18.92 -4.23
C ASP A 292 -11.37 17.99 -5.05
N PRO A 293 -12.38 17.35 -4.42
CA PRO A 293 -13.28 16.45 -5.12
C PRO A 293 -14.09 17.20 -6.18
N LYS A 294 -14.04 16.68 -7.40
CA LYS A 294 -14.82 17.14 -8.55
C LYS A 294 -16.05 16.26 -8.70
N PHE A 295 -17.21 16.88 -8.75
CA PHE A 295 -18.50 16.22 -8.99
C PHE A 295 -19.00 16.63 -10.37
N ASN A 296 -19.37 15.66 -11.20
CA ASN A 296 -20.00 15.91 -12.48
C ASN A 296 -21.16 14.94 -12.67
N CYS A 297 -22.35 15.46 -12.95
CA CYS A 297 -23.54 14.67 -13.24
C CYS A 297 -24.16 15.16 -14.56
N GLU A 298 -24.29 14.26 -15.53
CA GLU A 298 -24.98 14.51 -16.78
C GLU A 298 -26.24 13.63 -16.81
N GLY A 299 -27.39 14.25 -16.52
CA GLY A 299 -28.64 13.53 -16.28
C GLY A 299 -28.52 12.59 -15.07
N PHE A 300 -28.64 11.29 -15.31
CA PHE A 300 -28.55 10.24 -14.28
C PHE A 300 -27.14 9.68 -14.11
N HIS A 301 -26.19 10.03 -14.99
CA HIS A 301 -24.81 9.56 -14.93
C HIS A 301 -23.99 10.51 -14.06
N CYS A 302 -23.56 10.06 -12.89
CA CYS A 302 -22.78 10.86 -11.95
C CYS A 302 -21.36 10.32 -11.78
N SER A 303 -20.42 11.23 -11.58
CA SER A 303 -19.02 10.93 -11.31
C SER A 303 -18.48 11.77 -10.16
N VAL A 304 -17.62 11.16 -9.34
CA VAL A 304 -16.87 11.80 -8.27
C VAL A 304 -15.40 11.47 -8.43
N CYS A 305 -14.59 12.47 -8.74
CA CYS A 305 -13.16 12.35 -8.98
C CYS A 305 -12.38 13.15 -7.94
N SER A 306 -11.36 12.56 -7.32
CA SER A 306 -10.59 13.25 -6.28
C SER A 306 -9.16 12.74 -6.21
N ASP A 307 -8.24 13.63 -5.85
CA ASP A 307 -6.97 13.22 -5.26
C ASP A 307 -7.22 12.79 -3.81
N VAL A 308 -6.30 12.02 -3.25
CA VAL A 308 -6.45 11.45 -1.92
C VAL A 308 -5.26 11.80 -1.06
N ASP A 309 -5.52 12.16 0.19
CA ASP A 309 -4.50 12.26 1.23
C ASP A 309 -4.74 11.26 2.36
N ILE A 310 -3.65 10.71 2.91
CA ILE A 310 -3.67 9.65 3.93
C ILE A 310 -2.73 10.02 5.05
N ASN A 311 -3.23 10.10 6.28
CA ASN A 311 -2.44 10.45 7.45
C ASN A 311 -2.65 9.44 8.59
N PRO A 312 -1.67 9.20 9.47
CA PRO A 312 -1.90 8.42 10.68
C PRO A 312 -2.87 9.17 11.60
N SER A 313 -3.86 8.48 12.18
CA SER A 313 -4.76 9.07 13.17
C SER A 313 -4.38 8.58 14.58
N SER A 314 -4.09 9.51 15.48
CA SER A 314 -3.85 9.26 16.91
C SER A 314 -5.15 8.97 17.69
N GLU A 315 -6.28 9.47 17.19
CA GLU A 315 -7.60 9.22 17.75
C GLU A 315 -8.23 7.98 17.13
N MET A 316 -9.20 7.39 17.85
CA MET A 316 -10.16 6.44 17.29
C MET A 316 -10.79 7.06 16.06
N ALA A 317 -10.29 6.71 14.88
CA ALA A 317 -10.74 7.27 13.63
C ALA A 317 -12.18 6.79 13.41
N VAL A 318 -13.12 7.71 13.61
CA VAL A 318 -14.42 7.65 12.96
C VAL A 318 -14.12 7.73 11.47
N ASP A 319 -14.57 6.77 10.65
CA ASP A 319 -14.49 6.84 9.19
C ASP A 319 -14.96 8.23 8.69
N LYS A 320 -14.02 9.13 8.47
CA LYS A 320 -14.25 10.57 8.31
C LYS A 320 -14.12 10.94 6.84
N PHE A 321 -14.95 10.35 5.99
CA PHE A 321 -15.17 10.79 4.58
C PHE A 321 -15.95 12.11 4.48
N TYR A 322 -15.90 12.96 5.51
CA TYR A 322 -16.79 14.13 5.60
C TYR A 322 -16.55 15.14 4.47
N ASN A 323 -15.36 15.13 3.86
CA ASN A 323 -14.99 16.03 2.77
C ASN A 323 -14.99 15.37 1.38
N CYS A 324 -15.40 14.11 1.28
CA CYS A 324 -15.55 13.40 0.00
C CYS A 324 -16.96 13.51 -0.58
N LEU A 325 -17.85 14.17 0.16
CA LEU A 325 -19.20 14.51 -0.27
C LEU A 325 -19.27 16.03 -0.44
N PRO A 326 -20.09 16.53 -1.36
CA PRO A 326 -20.22 17.96 -1.55
C PRO A 326 -20.75 18.58 -0.26
N SER A 327 -19.96 19.46 0.34
CA SER A 327 -20.40 20.32 1.44
C SER A 327 -21.28 21.41 0.83
N GLY A 328 -22.55 21.44 1.24
CA GLY A 328 -23.62 22.23 0.63
C GLY A 328 -23.22 23.55 0.00
N GLY A 329 -23.67 23.77 -1.24
CA GLY A 329 -23.49 25.02 -1.97
C GLY A 329 -23.76 24.86 -3.47
N ILE A 330 -25.05 24.88 -3.83
CA ILE A 330 -25.59 25.28 -5.14
C ILE A 330 -25.17 24.39 -6.33
N MET A 331 -25.99 23.37 -6.62
CA MET A 331 -26.14 22.84 -7.98
C MET A 331 -27.46 23.37 -8.57
N SER A 332 -27.58 24.69 -8.67
CA SER A 332 -28.66 25.34 -9.40
C SER A 332 -28.15 25.84 -10.74
N VAL A 333 -27.74 24.93 -11.62
CA VAL A 333 -27.71 25.22 -13.07
C VAL A 333 -27.99 23.92 -13.79
N LEU A 334 -29.26 23.68 -14.11
CA LEU A 334 -29.77 23.16 -15.39
C LEU A 334 -31.23 22.74 -15.15
N LEU A 335 -32.13 23.64 -15.56
CA LEU A 335 -33.52 23.37 -15.87
C LEU A 335 -33.64 22.27 -16.94
#